data_AF-A0A432UB80-F1
#
_entry.id   AF-A0A432UB80-F1
#
_cell.length_a   1.000
_cell.length_b   1.000
_cell.length_c   1.000
_cell.angle_alpha   90.00
_cell.angle_beta   90.00
_cell.angle_gamma   90.00
#
_symmetry.space_group_name_H-M   'P 1'
#
loop_
_entity.id
_entity.type
_entity.pdbx_description
1 polymer ?
#
loop_
_entity_poly.entity_id
_entity_poly.type
_entity_poly.pdbx_seq_one_letter_code
_entity_poly.pdbx_strand_id
1 'polypeptide(L)'
;MDLILEFIRAFWSLTSQMAPYLLFGLLLAGFLHEVIPDDWIKEHLGRKGISSVLKAVLFGIPLPLCSCSVIPFINSLKKKGANSGAVLAFTIATPITGI
;
A
#
# COMPACT_ATOMS: atom_id res chain seq x y z
N MET A 1 -34.98 -12.39 10.90
CA MET A 1 -34.05 -13.24 10.12
C MET A 1 -33.58 -12.55 8.85
N ASP A 2 -34.38 -11.66 8.27
CA ASP A 2 -34.05 -10.91 7.04
C ASP A 2 -32.88 -9.94 7.17
N LEU A 3 -32.68 -9.32 8.34
CA LEU A 3 -31.56 -8.39 8.58
C LEU A 3 -30.18 -9.05 8.40
N ILE A 4 -30.06 -10.33 8.78
CA ILE A 4 -28.79 -11.08 8.69
C ILE A 4 -28.48 -11.43 7.24
N LEU A 5 -29.50 -11.77 6.44
CA LEU A 5 -29.34 -12.09 5.02
C LEU A 5 -29.02 -10.84 4.19
N GLU A 6 -29.66 -9.71 4.50
CA GLU A 6 -29.36 -8.41 3.89
C GLU A 6 -27.92 -7.96 4.20
N PHE A 7 -27.49 -8.12 5.46
CA PHE A 7 -26.11 -7.81 5.86
C PHE A 7 -25.09 -8.67 5.10
N ILE A 8 -25.31 -9.98 5.00
CA ILE A 8 -24.43 -10.91 4.27
C ILE A 8 -24.39 -10.59 2.78
N ARG A 9 -25.53 -10.25 2.17
CA ARG A 9 -25.61 -9.94 0.74
C ARG A 9 -24.92 -8.60 0.42
N ALA A 10 -25.07 -7.60 1.28
CA ALA A 10 -24.35 -6.33 1.18
C ALA A 10 -22.82 -6.54 1.28
N PHE A 11 -22.38 -7.34 2.27
CA PHE A 11 -20.96 -7.65 2.46
C PHE A 11 -20.36 -8.40 1.27
N TRP A 12 -21.09 -9.37 0.72
CA TRP A 12 -20.67 -10.14 -0.45
C TRP A 12 -20.59 -9.28 -1.72
N SER A 13 -21.54 -8.37 -1.90
CA SER A 13 -21.53 -7.42 -3.03
C SER A 13 -20.34 -6.46 -2.98
N LEU A 14 -20.06 -5.88 -1.80
CA LEU A 14 -18.90 -5.00 -1.60
C LEU A 14 -17.58 -5.74 -1.85
N THR A 15 -17.44 -6.95 -1.30
CA THR A 15 -16.23 -7.76 -1.45
C THR A 15 -15.99 -8.16 -2.92
N SER A 16 -17.03 -8.61 -3.62
CA SER A 16 -16.93 -8.98 -5.03
C SER A 16 -16.55 -7.81 -5.94
N GLN A 17 -16.95 -6.58 -5.59
CA GLN A 17 -16.62 -5.39 -6.36
C GLN A 17 -15.18 -4.92 -6.10
N MET A 18 -14.70 -5.01 -4.86
CA MET A 18 -13.33 -4.58 -4.49
C MET A 18 -12.26 -5.64 -4.77
N ALA A 19 -12.60 -6.92 -4.74
CA ALA A 19 -11.68 -8.03 -4.98
C ALA A 19 -10.84 -7.90 -6.27
N PRO A 20 -11.41 -7.62 -7.47
CA PRO A 20 -10.62 -7.52 -8.69
C PRO A 20 -9.65 -6.33 -8.66
N TYR A 21 -10.06 -5.19 -8.10
CA TYR A 21 -9.19 -4.02 -7.95
C TYR A 21 -8.05 -4.28 -6.96
N LEU A 22 -8.34 -4.97 -5.84
CA LEU A 22 -7.33 -5.38 -4.86
C LEU A 22 -6.33 -6.36 -5.48
N LEU A 23 -6.81 -7.37 -6.21
CA LEU A 23 -5.95 -8.33 -6.88
C LEU A 23 -5.03 -7.62 -7.87
N PHE A 24 -5.59 -6.73 -8.70
CA PHE A 24 -4.84 -5.99 -9.70
C PHE A 24 -3.80 -5.04 -9.06
N GLY A 25 -4.18 -4.31 -8.02
CA GLY A 25 -3.29 -3.42 -7.28
C GLY A 25 -2.16 -4.18 -6.58
N LEU A 26 -2.45 -5.34 -5.99
CA LEU A 26 -1.44 -6.18 -5.35
C LEU A 26 -0.50 -6.82 -6.36
N LEU A 27 -1.01 -7.21 -7.54
CA LEU A 27 -0.21 -7.75 -8.64
C LEU A 27 0.73 -6.70 -9.21
N LEU A 28 0.24 -5.48 -9.46
CA LEU A 28 1.06 -4.36 -9.91
C LEU A 28 2.11 -3.98 -8.86
N ALA A 29 1.72 -3.90 -7.59
CA ALA A 29 2.63 -3.60 -6.50
C ALA A 29 3.70 -4.68 -6.34
N GLY A 30 3.34 -5.96 -6.44
CA GLY A 30 4.26 -7.09 -6.43
C GLY A 30 5.21 -7.09 -7.63
N PHE A 31 4.70 -6.76 -8.82
CA PHE A 31 5.51 -6.66 -10.03
C PHE A 31 6.52 -5.50 -9.93
N LEU A 32 6.09 -4.31 -9.51
CA LEU A 32 7.00 -3.19 -9.25
C LEU A 32 8.02 -3.55 -8.15
N HIS A 33 7.61 -4.31 -7.15
CA HIS A 33 8.48 -4.73 -6.05
C HIS A 33 9.55 -5.74 -6.47
N GLU A 34 9.26 -6.61 -7.44
CA GLU A 34 10.22 -7.52 -8.06
C GLU A 34 11.21 -6.75 -8.96
N VAL A 35 10.70 -5.73 -9.67
CA VAL A 35 11.52 -4.86 -10.54
C VAL A 35 12.45 -3.95 -9.72
N ILE A 36 12.08 -3.59 -8.48
CA ILE A 36 12.88 -2.72 -7.61
C ILE A 36 13.74 -3.57 -6.64
N PRO A 37 15.07 -3.65 -6.84
CA PRO A 37 15.94 -4.47 -6.00
C PRO A 37 16.03 -3.95 -4.55
N ASP A 38 16.18 -4.89 -3.61
CA ASP A 38 16.28 -4.62 -2.16
C ASP A 38 17.40 -3.65 -1.80
N ASP A 39 18.54 -3.70 -2.49
CA ASP A 39 19.66 -2.78 -2.30
C ASP A 39 19.29 -1.34 -2.64
N TRP A 40 18.47 -1.12 -3.66
CA TRP A 40 17.96 0.20 -4.01
C TRP A 40 17.08 0.78 -2.89
N ILE A 41 16.21 -0.05 -2.31
CA ILE A 41 15.34 0.35 -1.18
C ILE A 41 16.17 0.61 0.08
N LYS A 42 17.17 -0.21 0.40
CA LYS A 42 18.03 0.04 1.57
C LYS A 42 18.86 1.31 1.40
N GLU A 43 19.39 1.56 0.21
CA GLU A 43 20.23 2.72 -0.05
C GLU A 43 19.42 4.04 -0.11
N HIS A 44 18.18 3.98 -0.63
CA HIS A 44 17.32 5.16 -0.86
C HIS A 44 16.26 5.40 0.23
N LEU A 45 15.72 4.35 0.85
CA LEU A 45 14.70 4.42 1.92
C LEU A 45 15.22 3.97 3.30
N GLY A 46 16.36 3.28 3.37
CA GLY A 46 16.99 2.85 4.62
C GLY A 46 17.86 3.91 5.31
N ARG A 47 18.35 4.92 4.57
CA ARG A 47 19.09 6.05 5.16
C ARG A 47 18.18 6.84 6.11
N LYS A 48 18.63 7.05 7.35
CA LYS A 48 17.94 7.92 8.33
C LYS A 48 18.08 9.39 7.90
N GLY A 49 17.04 9.93 7.25
CA GLY A 49 17.00 11.33 6.84
C GLY A 49 15.73 11.71 6.07
N ILE A 50 15.51 13.02 5.93
CA ILE A 50 14.34 13.63 5.25
C ILE A 50 14.28 13.23 3.77
N SER A 51 15.41 12.92 3.14
CA SER A 51 15.47 12.47 1.74
C SER A 51 14.71 11.16 1.50
N SER A 52 14.78 10.19 2.43
CA SER A 52 14.05 8.92 2.36
C SER A 52 12.54 9.11 2.49
N VAL A 53 12.13 10.06 3.33
CA VAL A 53 10.73 10.47 3.53
C VAL A 53 10.18 11.12 2.26
N LEU A 54 10.92 12.08 1.69
CA LEU A 54 10.48 12.81 0.50
C LEU A 54 10.34 11.89 -0.72
N LYS A 55 11.28 10.95 -0.91
CA LYS A 55 11.19 9.94 -1.97
C LYS A 55 10.01 9.00 -1.76
N ALA A 56 9.78 8.54 -0.53
CA ALA A 56 8.63 7.69 -0.21
C ALA A 56 7.29 8.40 -0.52
N VAL A 57 7.17 9.69 -0.22
CA VAL A 57 5.99 10.49 -0.58
C VAL A 57 5.84 10.63 -2.10
N LEU A 58 6.93 10.91 -2.82
CA LEU A 58 6.91 11.04 -4.29
C LEU A 58 6.42 9.76 -4.98
N PHE A 59 6.84 8.60 -4.47
CA PHE A 59 6.37 7.30 -4.97
C PHE A 59 4.97 6.93 -4.44
N GLY A 60 4.53 7.45 -3.30
CA GLY A 60 3.19 7.22 -2.76
C GLY A 60 2.08 7.97 -3.48
N ILE A 61 2.37 9.16 -4.02
CA ILE A 61 1.41 9.98 -4.77
C ILE A 61 0.77 9.27 -5.98
N PRO A 62 1.52 8.60 -6.87
CA PRO A 62 0.94 7.90 -8.02
C PRO A 62 0.28 6.56 -7.66
N LEU A 63 0.43 6.08 -6.42
CA LEU A 63 -0.07 4.79 -5.95
C LEU A 63 -1.19 5.02 -4.92
N PRO A 64 -2.44 5.31 -5.35
CA PRO A 64 -3.58 5.40 -4.45
C PRO A 64 -3.93 4.00 -3.93
N LEU A 65 -3.28 3.59 -2.85
CA LEU A 65 -3.59 2.35 -2.15
C LEU A 65 -4.71 2.61 -1.17
N CYS A 66 -5.82 1.86 -1.30
CA CYS A 66 -6.83 1.83 -0.26
C CYS A 66 -6.26 1.14 0.99
N SER A 67 -6.81 1.43 2.18
CA SER A 67 -6.33 0.90 3.47
C SER A 67 -6.10 -0.62 3.48
N CYS A 68 -6.88 -1.37 2.70
CA CYS A 68 -6.76 -2.83 2.56
C CYS A 68 -5.47 -3.27 1.84
N SER A 69 -4.93 -2.45 0.95
CA SER A 69 -3.72 -2.73 0.14
C SER A 69 -2.46 -2.06 0.69
N VAL A 70 -2.60 -0.99 1.48
CA VAL A 70 -1.46 -0.30 2.09
C VAL A 70 -0.78 -1.14 3.18
N ILE A 71 -1.55 -1.95 3.93
CA ILE A 71 -1.05 -2.79 5.03
C ILE A 71 -0.01 -3.83 4.58
N PRO A 72 -0.29 -4.71 3.58
CA PRO A 72 0.70 -5.67 3.11
C PRO A 72 1.91 -4.97 2.47
N PHE A 73 1.69 -3.85 1.78
CA PHE A 73 2.75 -3.06 1.15
C PHE A 73 3.75 -2.51 2.18
N ILE A 74 3.24 -1.90 3.25
CA ILE A 74 4.06 -1.40 4.37
C ILE A 74 4.84 -2.54 5.04
N ASN A 75 4.21 -3.70 5.22
CA ASN A 75 4.86 -4.86 5.82
C ASN A 75 6.03 -5.36 4.96
N SER A 76 5.87 -5.40 3.64
CA SER A 76 6.94 -5.74 2.70
C SER A 76 8.08 -4.70 2.70
N LEU A 77 7.75 -3.39 2.70
CA LEU A 77 8.74 -2.31 2.82
C LEU A 77 9.56 -2.40 4.11
N LYS A 78 8.91 -2.68 5.24
CA LYS A 78 9.60 -2.93 6.52
C LYS A 78 10.54 -4.12 6.44
N LYS A 79 10.10 -5.24 5.85
CA LYS A 79 10.95 -6.42 5.66
C LYS A 79 12.17 -6.14 4.78
N LYS A 80 12.04 -5.25 3.78
CA LYS A 80 13.15 -4.80 2.92
C LYS A 80 14.10 -3.78 3.58
N GLY A 81 13.81 -3.33 4.80
CA GLY A 81 14.69 -2.43 5.56
C GLY A 81 14.39 -0.94 5.39
N ALA A 82 13.18 -0.57 4.95
CA ALA A 82 12.75 0.82 4.94
C ALA A 82 12.69 1.38 6.38
N ASN A 83 13.15 2.62 6.56
CA ASN A 83 13.04 3.32 7.84
C ASN A 83 11.56 3.56 8.20
N SER A 84 11.21 3.42 9.47
CA SER A 84 9.89 3.75 10.04
C SER A 84 9.37 5.13 9.61
N GLY A 85 10.26 6.12 9.44
CA GLY A 85 9.88 7.45 8.93
C GLY A 85 9.40 7.46 7.47
N ALA A 86 10.02 6.67 6.59
CA ALA A 86 9.61 6.55 5.19
C ALA A 86 8.27 5.79 5.07
N VAL A 87 8.09 4.77 5.90
CA VAL A 87 6.82 4.02 6.02
C VAL A 87 5.67 4.93 6.47
N LEU A 88 5.89 5.71 7.52
CA LEU A 88 4.90 6.67 8.02
C LEU A 88 4.59 7.74 6.98
N ALA A 89 5.60 8.30 6.32
CA ALA A 89 5.42 9.31 5.30
C ALA A 89 4.64 8.79 4.09
N PHE A 90 4.96 7.57 3.63
CA PHE A 90 4.19 6.90 2.58
C PHE A 90 2.73 6.72 3.00
N THR A 91 2.49 6.21 4.21
CA THR A 91 1.14 5.96 4.76
C THR A 91 0.33 7.24 4.98
N ILE A 92 0.98 8.38 5.23
CA ILE A 92 0.32 9.69 5.34
C ILE A 92 0.05 10.26 3.93
N ALA A 93 0.92 9.99 2.96
CA ALA A 93 0.79 10.45 1.58
C ALA A 93 -0.27 9.69 0.76
N THR A 94 -0.49 8.41 1.03
CA THR A 94 -1.46 7.58 0.32
C THR A 94 -2.94 8.00 0.51
N PRO A 95 -3.42 8.29 1.74
CA PRO A 95 -4.82 8.63 1.98
C PRO A 95 -5.21 10.00 1.42
N ILE A 96 -4.27 10.92 1.18
CA ILE A 96 -4.58 12.24 0.59
C ILE A 96 -4.97 12.15 -0.90
N THR A 97 -4.61 11.05 -1.57
CA THR A 97 -4.95 10.75 -2.96
C THR A 97 -6.05 9.69 -3.10
N GLY A 98 -6.57 9.18 -1.99
CA GLY A 98 -7.68 8.23 -1.98
C GLY A 98 -9.00 8.92 -2.29
N ILE A 99 -9.31 9.07 -3.57
CA ILE A 99 -10.70 9.08 -4.03
C ILE A 99 -11.33 7.70 -3.84
#